data_AF-A0A2R7NSZ6-F1
#
_entry.id   AF-A0A2R7NSZ6-F1
#
_cell.length_a   1.000
_cell.length_b   1.000
_cell.length_c   1.000
_cell.angle_alpha   90.00
_cell.angle_beta   90.00
_cell.angle_gamma   90.00
#
_symmetry.space_group_name_H-M   'P 1'
#
loop_
_entity.id
_entity.type
_entity.pdbx_description
1 polymer ?
#
loop_
_entity_poly.entity_id
_entity_poly.type
_entity_poly.pdbx_seq_one_letter_code
_entity_poly.pdbx_strand_id
1 'polypeptide(L)'
;MTTAETQPALDALLTARLRNAQPALWTNPARQAQPAAALPALGRTISLDDTHAAAARLARFAGLLAQVFPELAATGGVVESPLLPATALQPALGMAEGQGRLFIKADHSLPVAGSIKARGGMHEVLEFVEGLALQHGLVQPGGD
;
A
#
# COMPACT_ATOMS: atom_id res chain seq x y z
N MET A 1 -3.64 -26.40 17.31
CA MET A 1 -5.03 -26.63 16.90
C MET A 1 -5.80 -25.35 17.20
N THR A 2 -5.62 -24.32 16.37
CA THR A 2 -6.32 -23.04 16.49
C THR A 2 -7.77 -23.30 16.09
N THR A 3 -8.68 -23.14 17.04
CA THR A 3 -10.11 -23.11 16.78
C THR A 3 -10.36 -22.09 15.68
N ALA A 4 -10.81 -22.56 14.52
CA ALA A 4 -11.37 -21.72 13.49
C ALA A 4 -12.55 -21.00 14.15
N GLU A 5 -12.35 -19.75 14.56
CA GLU A 5 -13.44 -18.87 14.94
C GLU A 5 -14.43 -18.93 13.77
N THR A 6 -15.64 -19.39 14.06
CA THR A 6 -16.71 -19.55 13.10
C THR A 6 -16.88 -18.23 12.37
N GLN A 7 -16.46 -18.22 11.11
CA GLN A 7 -16.61 -17.08 10.22
C GLN A 7 -18.10 -16.70 10.25
N PRO A 8 -18.45 -15.46 10.65
CA PRO A 8 -19.86 -15.07 10.72
C PRO A 8 -20.46 -15.36 9.35
N ALA A 9 -21.58 -16.10 9.33
CA ALA A 9 -22.25 -16.49 8.11
C ALA A 9 -22.39 -15.24 7.24
N LEU A 10 -21.76 -15.27 6.05
CA LEU A 10 -21.85 -14.16 5.12
C LEU A 10 -23.33 -13.93 4.85
N ASP A 11 -23.83 -12.73 5.16
CA ASP A 11 -25.24 -12.39 5.03
C ASP A 11 -25.78 -12.91 3.68
N ALA A 12 -26.92 -13.60 3.70
CA ALA A 12 -27.55 -14.14 2.50
C ALA A 12 -27.78 -13.03 1.45
N LEU A 13 -28.06 -11.81 1.89
CA LEU A 13 -28.19 -10.64 1.02
C LEU A 13 -26.85 -10.26 0.36
N LEU A 14 -25.76 -10.22 1.12
CA LEU A 14 -24.42 -9.95 0.59
C LEU A 14 -24.00 -11.01 -0.42
N THR A 15 -24.24 -12.29 -0.09
CA THR A 15 -23.97 -13.42 -0.99
C THR A 15 -24.77 -13.29 -2.29
N ALA A 16 -26.06 -12.96 -2.21
CA ALA A 16 -26.91 -12.77 -3.37
C ALA A 16 -26.43 -11.59 -4.23
N ARG A 17 -26.06 -10.46 -3.63
CA ARG A 17 -25.52 -9.30 -4.36
C ARG A 17 -24.23 -9.63 -5.10
N LEU A 18 -23.27 -10.29 -4.44
CA LEU A 18 -22.01 -10.69 -5.05
C LEU A 18 -22.21 -11.65 -6.23
N ARG A 19 -23.09 -12.66 -6.09
CA ARG A 19 -23.42 -13.60 -7.18
C ARG A 19 -24.04 -12.92 -8.39
N ASN A 20 -24.75 -11.82 -8.18
CA ASN A 20 -25.41 -11.05 -9.24
C ASN A 20 -24.59 -9.83 -9.70
N ALA A 21 -23.30 -9.74 -9.33
CA ALA A 21 -22.41 -8.61 -9.65
C ALA A 21 -22.99 -7.23 -9.28
N GLN A 22 -23.79 -7.17 -8.21
CA GLN A 22 -24.37 -5.94 -7.71
C GLN A 22 -23.44 -5.27 -6.70
N PRO A 23 -23.34 -3.93 -6.68
CA PRO A 23 -22.59 -3.20 -5.65
C PRO A 23 -23.06 -3.61 -4.25
N ALA A 24 -22.12 -3.89 -3.35
CA ALA A 24 -22.41 -4.29 -1.99
C ALA A 24 -21.43 -3.62 -1.02
N LEU A 25 -21.93 -3.25 0.16
CA LEU A 25 -21.12 -2.80 1.28
C LEU A 25 -21.11 -3.90 2.34
N TRP A 26 -19.94 -4.35 2.72
CA TRP A 26 -19.74 -5.23 3.87
C TRP A 26 -18.89 -4.51 4.91
N THR A 27 -19.38 -4.43 6.14
CA THR A 27 -18.63 -3.92 7.27
C THR A 27 -18.15 -5.10 8.11
N ASN A 28 -16.86 -5.11 8.46
CA ASN A 28 -16.29 -6.19 9.27
C ASN A 28 -16.81 -6.08 10.72
N PRO A 29 -17.63 -7.02 11.22
CA PRO A 29 -18.18 -6.96 12.57
C PRO A 29 -17.09 -7.19 13.65
N ALA A 30 -15.97 -7.80 13.28
CA ALA A 30 -14.84 -8.05 14.16
C ALA A 30 -13.78 -6.92 14.11
N ARG A 31 -14.09 -5.77 13.49
CA ARG A 31 -13.14 -4.65 13.39
C ARG A 31 -12.84 -4.09 14.79
N GLN A 32 -11.60 -4.23 15.21
CA GLN A 32 -11.09 -3.61 16.43
C GLN A 32 -10.62 -2.17 16.14
N ALA A 33 -10.83 -1.26 17.09
CA ALA A 33 -10.38 0.13 16.97
C ALA A 33 -8.85 0.22 16.96
N GLN A 34 -8.20 -0.60 17.79
CA GLN A 34 -6.76 -0.71 17.86
C GLN A 34 -6.33 -2.05 17.26
N PRO A 35 -5.55 -2.07 16.16
CA PRO A 35 -4.98 -3.30 15.65
C PRO A 35 -3.86 -3.80 16.57
N ALA A 36 -3.59 -5.11 16.52
CA ALA A 36 -2.42 -5.68 17.18
C ALA A 36 -1.12 -5.09 16.59
N ALA A 37 -0.06 -5.02 17.40
CA ALA A 37 1.25 -4.49 16.99
C ALA A 37 1.89 -5.31 15.86
N ALA A 38 1.52 -6.58 15.75
CA ALA A 38 1.94 -7.46 14.68
C ALA A 38 0.79 -8.41 14.29
N LEU A 39 0.71 -8.74 13.00
CA LEU A 39 -0.38 -9.53 12.43
C LEU A 39 0.18 -10.72 11.65
N PRO A 40 -0.42 -11.92 11.76
CA PRO A 40 -0.06 -13.04 10.91
C PRO A 40 -0.55 -12.78 9.47
N ALA A 41 0.34 -12.93 8.50
CA ALA A 41 0.04 -12.84 7.09
C ALA A 41 0.88 -13.86 6.33
N LEU A 42 0.25 -14.73 5.53
CA LEU A 42 0.93 -15.68 4.64
C LEU A 42 2.05 -16.50 5.33
N GLY A 43 1.81 -16.98 6.56
CA GLY A 43 2.77 -17.79 7.32
C GLY A 43 3.92 -17.03 7.98
N ARG A 44 3.93 -15.69 7.90
CA ARG A 44 4.85 -14.82 8.64
C ARG A 44 4.09 -13.84 9.52
N THR A 45 4.82 -13.14 10.38
CA THR A 45 4.30 -12.03 11.16
C THR A 45 4.75 -10.73 10.50
N ILE A 46 3.82 -9.80 10.28
CA ILE A 46 4.09 -8.46 9.77
C ILE A 46 3.86 -7.45 10.89
N SER A 47 4.79 -6.52 11.04
CA SER A 47 4.82 -5.49 12.07
C SER A 47 5.13 -4.12 11.46
N LEU A 48 5.17 -3.09 12.32
CA LEU A 48 5.61 -1.76 11.90
C LEU A 48 7.09 -1.74 11.48
N ASP A 49 7.93 -2.59 12.06
CA ASP A 49 9.36 -2.68 11.71
C ASP A 49 9.56 -3.14 10.27
N ASP A 50 8.73 -4.04 9.76
CA ASP A 50 8.74 -4.45 8.34
C ASP A 50 8.40 -3.27 7.42
N THR A 51 7.47 -2.41 7.85
CA THR A 51 7.11 -1.20 7.12
C THR A 51 8.26 -0.19 7.10
N HIS A 52 8.95 -0.02 8.23
CA HIS A 52 10.15 0.83 8.32
C HIS A 52 11.31 0.27 7.49
N ALA A 53 11.52 -1.04 7.48
CA ALA A 53 12.54 -1.69 6.65
C ALA A 53 12.26 -1.48 5.16
N ALA A 54 11.00 -1.58 4.74
CA ALA A 54 10.60 -1.30 3.37
C ALA A 54 10.83 0.17 2.97
N ALA A 55 10.47 1.11 3.84
CA ALA A 55 10.74 2.54 3.63
C ALA A 55 12.25 2.84 3.55
N ALA A 56 13.05 2.25 4.44
CA ALA A 56 14.50 2.40 4.45
C ALA A 56 15.15 1.85 3.18
N ARG A 57 14.64 0.72 2.65
CA ARG A 57 15.08 0.18 1.36
C ARG A 57 14.82 1.16 0.22
N LEU A 58 13.59 1.67 0.10
CA LEU A 58 13.27 2.67 -0.92
C LEU A 58 14.17 3.92 -0.81
N ALA A 59 14.50 4.34 0.41
CA ALA A 59 15.41 5.46 0.64
C ALA A 59 16.84 5.18 0.15
N ARG A 60 17.40 3.99 0.43
CA ARG A 60 18.73 3.59 -0.09
C ARG A 60 18.77 3.60 -1.62
N PHE A 61 17.71 3.09 -2.26
CA PHE A 61 17.63 3.05 -3.72
C PHE A 61 17.35 4.40 -4.39
N ALA A 62 16.99 5.45 -3.65
CA ALA A 62 16.64 6.75 -4.23
C ALA A 62 17.75 7.30 -5.14
N GLY A 63 19.02 7.22 -4.72
CA GLY A 63 20.15 7.65 -5.53
C GLY A 63 20.28 6.89 -6.86
N LEU A 64 20.05 5.58 -6.86
CA LEU A 64 20.02 4.77 -8.09
C LEU A 64 18.81 5.13 -8.95
N LEU A 65 17.62 5.20 -8.35
CA LEU A 65 16.35 5.50 -9.03
C LEU A 65 16.40 6.85 -9.74
N ALA A 66 17.03 7.87 -9.14
CA ALA A 66 17.23 9.18 -9.76
C ALA A 66 18.10 9.12 -11.02
N GLN A 67 19.04 8.17 -11.08
CA GLN A 67 19.93 7.97 -12.23
C GLN A 67 19.26 7.12 -13.33
N VAL A 68 18.55 6.06 -12.96
CA VAL A 68 17.95 5.13 -13.92
C VAL A 68 16.61 5.64 -14.48
N PHE A 69 15.90 6.50 -13.75
CA PHE A 69 14.62 7.09 -14.19
C PHE A 69 14.75 8.62 -14.26
N PRO A 70 14.92 9.21 -15.46
CA PRO A 70 15.07 10.66 -15.62
C PRO A 70 13.95 11.51 -14.99
N GLU A 71 12.72 10.99 -14.97
CA GLU A 71 11.57 11.65 -14.35
C GLU A 71 11.66 11.75 -12.81
N LEU A 72 12.53 10.96 -12.18
CA LEU A 72 12.79 11.00 -10.74
C LEU A 72 13.97 11.89 -10.35
N ALA A 73 14.72 12.43 -11.32
CA ALA A 73 15.89 13.25 -11.03
C ALA A 73 15.52 14.48 -10.18
N ALA A 74 14.40 15.13 -10.49
CA ALA A 74 13.91 16.30 -9.76
C ALA A 74 13.45 15.98 -8.32
N THR A 75 13.09 14.73 -8.03
CA THR A 75 12.67 14.29 -6.69
C THR A 75 13.78 13.56 -5.93
N GLY A 76 15.00 13.53 -6.49
CA GLY A 76 16.12 12.78 -5.90
C GLY A 76 15.85 11.27 -5.83
N GLY A 77 15.04 10.72 -6.74
CA GLY A 77 14.71 9.30 -6.77
C GLY A 77 13.48 8.90 -5.97
N VAL A 78 12.83 9.84 -5.28
CA VAL A 78 11.65 9.55 -4.48
C VAL A 78 10.45 9.27 -5.39
N VAL A 79 9.89 8.07 -5.28
CA VAL A 79 8.67 7.65 -5.98
C VAL A 79 7.46 7.90 -5.10
N GLU A 80 6.80 9.04 -5.32
CA GLU A 80 5.65 9.44 -4.52
C GLU A 80 4.59 10.15 -5.38
N SER A 81 3.32 10.06 -4.94
CA SER A 81 2.19 10.67 -5.64
C SER A 81 1.58 11.83 -4.85
N PRO A 82 0.96 12.81 -5.53
CA PRO A 82 0.24 13.88 -4.86
C PRO A 82 -0.92 13.40 -3.99
N LEU A 83 -1.22 14.17 -2.94
CA LEU A 83 -2.50 14.12 -2.23
C LEU A 83 -3.32 15.33 -2.66
N LEU A 84 -4.37 15.10 -3.44
CA LEU A 84 -5.16 16.15 -4.08
C LEU A 84 -6.44 16.41 -3.27
N PRO A 85 -6.82 17.67 -3.01
CA PRO A 85 -8.14 17.98 -2.48
C PRO A 85 -9.20 17.63 -3.53
N ALA A 86 -10.27 16.97 -3.11
CA ALA A 86 -11.35 16.52 -3.99
C ALA A 86 -12.67 17.26 -3.70
N THR A 87 -12.58 18.56 -3.43
CA THR A 87 -13.72 19.39 -3.02
C THR A 87 -14.86 19.39 -4.04
N ALA A 88 -14.53 19.32 -5.33
CA ALA A 88 -15.49 19.25 -6.43
C ALA A 88 -16.35 17.97 -6.45
N LEU A 89 -15.90 16.88 -5.82
CA LEU A 89 -16.66 15.61 -5.75
C LEU A 89 -17.65 15.58 -4.58
N GLN A 90 -17.48 16.44 -3.58
CA GLN A 90 -18.31 16.45 -2.37
C GLN A 90 -19.82 16.60 -2.67
N PRO A 91 -20.27 17.49 -3.58
CA PRO A 91 -21.69 17.60 -3.92
C PRO A 91 -22.25 16.33 -4.55
N ALA A 92 -21.48 15.69 -5.44
CA ALA A 92 -21.90 14.45 -6.11
C ALA A 92 -22.04 13.27 -5.14
N LEU A 93 -21.30 13.31 -4.02
CA LEU A 93 -21.39 12.34 -2.93
C LEU A 93 -22.44 12.72 -1.87
N GLY A 94 -23.15 13.84 -2.03
CA GLY A 94 -24.13 14.34 -1.07
C GLY A 94 -23.51 14.77 0.27
N MET A 95 -22.23 15.14 0.28
CA MET A 95 -21.55 15.57 1.50
C MET A 95 -22.02 16.96 1.92
N ALA A 96 -22.57 17.06 3.13
CA ALA A 96 -23.01 18.30 3.75
C ALA A 96 -21.83 19.09 4.35
N GLU A 97 -22.06 20.39 4.57
CA GLU A 97 -21.13 21.24 5.31
C GLU A 97 -20.84 20.64 6.71
N GLY A 98 -19.57 20.58 7.09
CA GLY A 98 -19.14 19.99 8.36
C GLY A 98 -18.82 18.49 8.33
N GLN A 99 -19.08 17.76 7.23
CA GLN A 99 -18.75 16.32 7.11
C GLN A 99 -17.27 16.02 6.79
N GLY A 100 -16.36 16.95 7.11
CA GLY A 100 -14.92 16.79 6.91
C GLY A 100 -14.42 17.24 5.53
N ARG A 101 -13.30 16.67 5.08
CA ARG A 101 -12.63 16.99 3.81
C ARG A 101 -12.38 15.72 3.01
N LEU A 102 -12.62 15.79 1.71
CA LEU A 102 -12.32 14.70 0.78
C LEU A 102 -10.98 14.92 0.06
N PHE A 103 -10.18 13.86 -0.03
CA PHE A 103 -8.91 13.85 -0.75
C PHE A 103 -8.80 12.66 -1.69
N ILE A 104 -8.01 12.81 -2.76
CA ILE A 104 -7.59 11.75 -3.66
C ILE A 104 -6.09 11.52 -3.46
N LYS A 105 -5.70 10.32 -3.04
CA LYS A 105 -4.31 9.88 -3.13
C LYS A 105 -4.03 9.43 -4.57
N ALA A 106 -3.30 10.25 -5.32
CA ALA A 106 -3.21 10.18 -6.77
C ALA A 106 -2.22 9.12 -7.28
N ASP A 107 -2.33 7.87 -6.82
CA ASP A 107 -1.39 6.80 -7.19
C ASP A 107 -1.45 6.41 -8.68
N HIS A 108 -2.48 6.84 -9.41
CA HIS A 108 -2.54 6.76 -10.88
C HIS A 108 -1.49 7.67 -11.57
N SER A 109 -0.90 8.61 -10.84
CA SER A 109 0.15 9.52 -11.31
C SER A 109 1.50 9.20 -10.68
N LEU A 110 1.68 8.02 -10.08
CA LEU A 110 3.01 7.61 -9.62
C LEU A 110 3.96 7.53 -10.83
N PRO A 111 5.19 8.07 -10.72
CA PRO A 111 6.21 7.89 -11.75
C PRO A 111 6.56 6.39 -11.92
N VAL A 112 7.28 6.09 -12.99
CA VAL A 112 7.73 4.77 -13.44
C VAL A 112 6.62 3.88 -13.99
N ALA A 113 5.55 3.65 -13.22
CA ALA A 113 4.50 2.68 -13.59
C ALA A 113 3.09 3.27 -13.75
N GLY A 114 2.88 4.57 -13.49
CA GLY A 114 1.58 5.23 -13.65
C GLY A 114 0.44 4.60 -12.83
N SER A 115 0.77 3.91 -11.74
CA SER A 115 -0.20 3.20 -10.92
C SER A 115 0.36 2.85 -9.55
N ILE A 116 -0.51 2.41 -8.64
CA ILE A 116 -0.11 1.90 -7.30
C ILE A 116 0.94 0.78 -7.35
N LYS A 117 1.14 0.12 -8.50
CA LYS A 117 2.16 -0.92 -8.66
C LYS A 117 3.60 -0.39 -8.61
N ALA A 118 3.80 0.91 -8.83
CA ALA A 118 5.07 1.59 -8.56
C ALA A 118 5.46 1.56 -7.07
N ARG A 119 4.54 1.19 -6.16
CA ARG A 119 4.87 0.93 -4.74
C ARG A 119 5.30 -0.52 -4.55
N GLY A 120 4.35 -1.45 -4.45
CA GLY A 120 4.61 -2.84 -4.09
C GLY A 120 5.47 -3.59 -5.10
N GLY A 121 5.21 -3.42 -6.40
CA GLY A 121 5.99 -4.11 -7.45
C GLY A 121 7.42 -3.61 -7.52
N MET A 122 7.64 -2.31 -7.34
CA MET A 122 9.01 -1.77 -7.28
C MET A 122 9.72 -2.23 -6.00
N HIS A 123 9.05 -2.19 -4.84
CA HIS A 123 9.61 -2.66 -3.59
C HIS A 123 10.07 -4.13 -3.67
N GLU A 124 9.26 -5.00 -4.29
CA GLU A 124 9.59 -6.42 -4.50
C GLU A 124 10.86 -6.60 -5.35
N VAL A 125 10.95 -5.88 -6.48
CA VAL A 125 12.13 -5.94 -7.36
C VAL A 125 13.37 -5.43 -6.62
N LEU A 126 13.27 -4.30 -5.92
CA LEU A 126 14.39 -3.73 -5.18
C LEU A 126 14.84 -4.62 -4.01
N GLU A 127 13.91 -5.25 -3.30
CA GLU A 127 14.23 -6.24 -2.26
C GLU A 127 14.99 -7.43 -2.83
N PHE A 128 14.53 -7.97 -3.97
CA PHE A 128 15.18 -9.10 -4.62
C PHE A 128 16.60 -8.75 -5.08
N VAL A 129 16.78 -7.61 -5.73
CA VAL A 129 18.08 -7.18 -6.27
C VAL A 129 19.06 -6.84 -5.15
N GLU A 130 18.61 -6.16 -4.08
CA GLU A 130 19.43 -5.89 -2.89
C GLU A 130 19.91 -7.20 -2.23
N GLY A 131 18.99 -8.15 -2.04
CA GLY A 131 19.31 -9.46 -1.47
C GLY A 131 20.36 -10.20 -2.30
N LEU A 132 20.21 -10.21 -3.62
CA LEU A 132 21.17 -10.83 -4.52
C LEU A 132 22.55 -10.15 -4.48
N ALA A 133 22.58 -8.82 -4.49
CA ALA A 133 23.82 -8.05 -4.43
C ALA A 133 24.57 -8.29 -3.11
N LEU A 134 23.86 -8.34 -1.98
CA LEU A 134 24.43 -8.67 -0.66
C LEU A 134 24.97 -10.11 -0.62
N GLN A 135 24.20 -11.08 -1.13
CA GLN A 135 24.62 -12.49 -1.17
C GLN A 135 25.93 -12.69 -1.95
N HIS A 136 26.14 -11.92 -3.01
CA HIS A 136 27.35 -11.98 -3.84
C HIS A 136 28.44 -10.98 -3.41
N GLY A 137 28.25 -10.22 -2.33
CA GLY A 137 29.24 -9.27 -1.82
C GLY A 137 29.48 -8.06 -2.74
N LEU A 138 28.52 -7.72 -3.60
CA LEU A 138 28.59 -6.56 -4.49
C LEU A 138 28.31 -5.25 -3.76
N VAL A 139 27.55 -5.32 -2.66
CA VAL A 139 27.25 -4.20 -1.76
C VAL A 139 27.41 -4.65 -0.32
N GLN A 140 27.64 -3.70 0.59
CA GLN A 140 27.67 -3.94 2.03
C GLN A 140 26.30 -3.62 2.66
N PRO A 141 25.93 -4.24 3.79
CA PRO A 141 24.73 -3.87 4.52
C PRO A 141 24.71 -2.37 4.86
N GLY A 142 23.69 -1.66 4.39
CA GLY A 142 23.54 -0.22 4.61
C GLY A 142 24.37 0.68 3.70
N GLY A 143 25.12 0.12 2.75
CA GLY A 143 25.78 0.87 1.69
C GLY A 143 24.81 1.32 0.59
N ASP A 144 25.20 2.37 -0.10
CA ASP A 144 24.61 2.98 -1.29
C ASP A 144 25.26 2.49 -2.60
#